data_AF-A0A9E5TEY0-F1
#
_entry.id   AF-A0A9E5TEY0-F1
#
_cell.length_a   1.000
_cell.length_b   1.000
_cell.length_c   1.000
_cell.angle_alpha   90.00
_cell.angle_beta   90.00
_cell.angle_gamma   90.00
#
_symmetry.space_group_name_H-M   'P 1'
#
loop_
_entity.id
_entity.type
_entity.pdbx_description
1 polymer ?
#
loop_
_entity_poly.entity_id
_entity_poly.type
_entity_poly.pdbx_seq_one_letter_code
_entity_poly.pdbx_strand_id
1 'polypeptide(L)'
;DHVHFFAAPTSENAKDLSGFIGNWKNWTQRQICGSGFPSFEWQREFFDHLMRSSESYSEKWEYVRLNPVRAGLVQQAEDWFHQGEIHAFEW
;
A
#
# COMPACT_ATOMS: atom_id res chain seq x y z
N ASP A 1 9.57 -0.76 -7.96
CA ASP A 1 9.58 -2.11 -7.40
C ASP A 1 8.16 -2.47 -6.98
N HIS A 2 7.70 -2.08 -5.78
CA HIS A 2 6.36 -2.40 -5.29
C HIS A 2 5.77 -1.29 -4.41
N VAL A 3 4.51 -1.44 -3.99
CA VAL A 3 3.79 -0.55 -3.07
C VAL A 3 3.18 -1.41 -1.95
N HIS A 4 3.26 -0.94 -0.71
CA HIS A 4 2.59 -1.56 0.44
C HIS A 4 1.34 -0.77 0.81
N PHE A 5 0.27 -1.47 1.12
CA PHE A 5 -0.95 -0.87 1.65
C PHE A 5 -1.22 -1.37 3.06
N PHE A 6 -1.52 -0.42 3.93
CA PHE A 6 -2.23 -0.70 5.17
C PHE A 6 -3.67 -0.22 4.97
N ALA A 7 -4.61 -1.16 4.85
CA ALA A 7 -5.97 -0.85 4.43
C ALA A 7 -6.97 -1.69 5.22
N ALA A 8 -8.16 -1.12 5.46
CA ALA A 8 -9.32 -1.83 5.99
C ALA A 8 -10.59 -1.42 5.23
N PRO A 9 -11.64 -2.25 5.24
CA PRO A 9 -12.95 -1.89 4.73
C PRO A 9 -13.47 -0.60 5.39
N THR A 10 -13.98 0.34 4.58
CA THR A 10 -14.58 1.58 5.10
C THR A 10 -16.03 1.42 5.54
N SER A 11 -16.67 0.31 5.18
CA SER A 11 -18.05 -0.03 5.57
C SER A 11 -18.31 -1.53 5.33
N GLU A 12 -19.43 -2.03 5.84
CA GLU A 12 -19.89 -3.42 5.59
C GLU A 12 -20.15 -3.72 4.11
N ASN A 13 -20.45 -2.69 3.31
CA ASN A 13 -20.69 -2.79 1.87
C ASN A 13 -19.43 -2.53 1.03
N ALA A 14 -18.26 -2.47 1.65
CA ALA A 14 -17.01 -2.30 0.92
C ALA A 14 -16.80 -3.47 -0.06
N LYS A 15 -16.17 -3.17 -1.20
CA LYS A 15 -15.72 -4.22 -2.12
C LYS A 15 -14.69 -5.11 -1.41
N ASP A 16 -14.62 -6.37 -1.84
CA ASP A 16 -13.56 -7.26 -1.40
C ASP A 16 -12.16 -6.74 -1.79
N LEU A 17 -11.14 -7.28 -1.13
CA LEU A 17 -9.76 -6.85 -1.32
C LEU A 17 -9.30 -6.99 -2.78
N SER A 18 -9.68 -8.09 -3.43
CA SER A 18 -9.34 -8.35 -4.84
C SER A 18 -9.94 -7.31 -5.78
N GLY A 19 -11.20 -6.95 -5.59
CA GLY A 19 -11.89 -5.92 -6.34
C GLY A 19 -11.31 -4.53 -6.09
N PHE A 20 -10.92 -4.23 -4.84
CA PHE A 20 -10.21 -2.98 -4.51
C PHE A 20 -8.86 -2.90 -5.24
N ILE A 21 -7.99 -3.90 -5.07
CA ILE A 21 -6.65 -3.92 -5.69
C ILE A 21 -6.73 -3.92 -7.22
N GLY A 22 -7.66 -4.69 -7.79
CA GLY A 22 -7.87 -4.73 -9.25
C GLY A 22 -8.24 -3.36 -9.83
N ASN A 23 -9.17 -2.65 -9.19
CA ASN A 23 -9.55 -1.30 -9.61
C ASN A 23 -8.40 -0.30 -9.43
N TRP A 24 -7.67 -0.37 -8.31
CA TRP A 24 -6.53 0.51 -8.04
C TRP A 24 -5.40 0.31 -9.07
N LYS A 25 -5.02 -0.95 -9.36
CA LYS A 25 -4.02 -1.27 -10.38
C LYS A 25 -4.44 -0.78 -11.76
N ASN A 26 -5.69 -1.00 -12.16
CA ASN A 26 -6.19 -0.57 -13.46
C ASN A 26 -6.16 0.96 -13.62
N TRP A 27 -6.66 1.67 -12.60
CA TRP A 27 -6.69 3.12 -12.60
C TRP A 27 -5.28 3.71 -12.65
N THR A 28 -4.39 3.29 -11.75
CA THR A 28 -3.00 3.78 -11.70
C THR A 28 -2.21 3.44 -12.96
N GLN A 29 -2.36 2.23 -13.52
CA GLN A 29 -1.69 1.85 -14.76
C GLN A 29 -2.05 2.81 -15.90
N ARG A 30 -3.33 3.17 -16.06
CA ARG A 30 -3.75 4.15 -17.08
C ARG A 30 -3.09 5.52 -16.88
N GLN A 31 -3.03 6.00 -15.64
CA GLN A 31 -2.38 7.28 -15.33
C GLN A 31 -0.88 7.24 -15.62
N ILE A 32 -0.19 6.17 -15.20
CA ILE A 32 1.25 6.00 -15.37
C ILE A 32 1.60 5.88 -16.86
N CYS A 33 0.87 5.05 -17.62
CA CYS A 33 1.00 4.96 -19.08
C CYS A 33 0.81 6.34 -19.75
N GLY A 34 -0.21 7.09 -19.32
CA GLY A 34 -0.48 8.45 -19.82
C GLY A 34 0.59 9.49 -19.45
N SER A 35 1.38 9.25 -18.39
CA SER A 35 2.45 10.14 -17.93
C SER A 35 3.80 9.94 -18.62
N GLY A 36 3.88 9.07 -19.64
CA GLY A 36 5.10 8.83 -20.40
C GLY A 36 5.74 7.45 -20.20
N PHE A 37 5.06 6.52 -19.53
CA PHE A 37 5.52 5.14 -19.33
C PHE A 37 4.59 4.12 -20.01
N PRO A 38 4.48 4.11 -21.35
CA PRO A 38 3.45 3.36 -22.07
C PRO A 38 3.52 1.84 -21.87
N SER A 39 4.69 1.30 -21.52
CA SER A 39 4.91 -0.12 -21.25
C SER A 39 4.75 -0.51 -19.77
N PHE A 40 4.30 0.41 -18.92
CA PHE A 40 4.11 0.11 -17.50
C PHE A 40 2.98 -0.92 -17.31
N GLU A 41 3.26 -1.94 -16.50
CA GLU A 41 2.29 -2.95 -16.10
C GLU A 41 2.53 -3.33 -14.64
N TRP A 42 1.43 -3.52 -13.89
CA TRP A 42 1.53 -4.08 -12.56
C TRP A 42 1.78 -5.59 -12.62
N GLN A 43 2.59 -6.10 -11.69
CA GLN A 43 2.71 -7.54 -11.49
C GLN A 43 1.32 -8.16 -11.28
N ARG A 44 1.07 -9.30 -11.94
CA ARG A 44 -0.13 -10.12 -11.73
C ARG A 44 -0.21 -10.60 -10.28
N GLU A 45 -1.43 -10.75 -9.79
CA GLU A 45 -1.73 -11.08 -8.38
C GLU A 45 -1.20 -10.03 -7.39
N PHE A 46 -1.50 -10.21 -6.11
CA PHE A 46 -0.93 -9.41 -5.04
C PHE A 46 -0.71 -10.30 -3.82
N PHE A 47 0.16 -9.85 -2.93
CA PHE A 47 0.34 -10.49 -1.63
C PHE A 47 -0.51 -9.75 -0.60
N ASP A 48 -1.26 -10.48 0.22
CA ASP A 48 -1.98 -9.94 1.35
C ASP A 48 -1.75 -10.75 2.62
N HIS A 49 -1.97 -10.08 3.76
CA HIS A 49 -1.89 -10.70 5.07
C HIS A 49 -2.95 -10.08 5.99
N LEU A 50 -3.94 -10.88 6.37
CA LEU A 50 -5.02 -10.43 7.25
C LEU A 50 -4.54 -10.31 8.71
N MET A 51 -4.79 -9.15 9.32
CA MET A 51 -4.53 -8.92 10.75
C MET A 51 -5.82 -9.19 11.55
N ARG A 52 -5.74 -10.10 12.53
CA ARG A 52 -6.91 -10.61 13.28
C ARG A 52 -6.99 -10.14 14.74
N SER A 53 -5.99 -9.41 15.25
CA SER A 53 -5.92 -8.98 16.66
C SER A 53 -5.27 -7.61 16.81
N SER A 54 -5.58 -6.92 17.92
CA SER A 54 -4.99 -5.65 18.34
C SER A 54 -3.49 -5.73 18.70
N GLU A 55 -3.01 -6.92 19.09
CA GLU A 55 -1.57 -7.19 19.12
C GLU A 55 -1.05 -7.22 17.68
N SER A 56 -0.12 -6.31 17.40
CA SER A 56 0.66 -6.14 16.17
C SER A 56 0.16 -5.14 15.11
N TYR A 57 -0.81 -4.25 15.39
CA TYR A 57 -1.05 -3.10 14.48
C TYR A 57 0.17 -2.17 14.44
N SER A 58 0.59 -1.69 15.61
CA SER A 58 1.73 -0.77 15.76
C SER A 58 3.03 -1.41 15.30
N GLU A 59 3.25 -2.69 15.60
CA GLU A 59 4.45 -3.42 15.19
C GLU A 59 4.51 -3.64 13.67
N LYS A 60 3.41 -4.01 13.02
CA LYS A 60 3.37 -4.16 11.56
C LYS A 60 3.41 -2.83 10.84
N TRP A 61 2.77 -1.80 11.39
CA TRP A 61 2.90 -0.44 10.89
C TRP A 61 4.37 -0.01 10.90
N GLU A 62 5.06 -0.19 12.04
CA GLU A 62 6.47 0.15 12.16
C GLU A 62 7.32 -0.69 11.20
N TYR A 63 6.98 -1.96 10.97
CA TYR A 63 7.64 -2.77 9.94
C TYR A 63 7.51 -2.14 8.55
N VAL A 64 6.31 -1.75 8.10
CA VAL A 64 6.10 -1.12 6.79
C VAL A 64 6.82 0.23 6.72
N ARG A 65 6.70 1.04 7.77
CA ARG A 65 7.33 2.36 7.89
C ARG A 65 8.85 2.31 7.81
N LEU A 66 9.47 1.28 8.40
CA LEU A 66 10.93 1.08 8.35
C LEU A 66 11.42 0.40 7.05
N ASN A 67 10.54 0.02 6.13
CA ASN A 67 10.94 -0.64 4.89
C ASN A 67 11.93 0.20 4.05
N PRO A 68 11.72 1.51 3.82
CA PRO A 68 12.67 2.34 3.09
C PRO A 68 14.06 2.40 3.74
N VAL A 69 14.13 2.36 5.07
CA VAL A 69 15.40 2.31 5.82
C VAL A 69 16.10 0.98 5.61
N ARG A 70 15.38 -0.15 5.74
CA ARG A 70 15.95 -1.49 5.49
C ARG A 70 16.39 -1.70 4.04
N ALA A 71 15.73 -1.03 3.10
CA ALA A 71 16.09 -1.00 1.69
C ALA A 71 17.26 -0.03 1.39
N GLY A 72 17.73 0.73 2.37
CA GLY A 72 18.85 1.68 2.22
C GLY A 72 18.49 2.94 1.43
N LEU A 73 17.19 3.25 1.27
CA LEU A 73 16.71 4.39 0.50
C LEU A 73 16.81 5.71 1.29
N VAL A 74 16.68 5.63 2.61
CA VAL A 74 16.75 6.75 3.56
C VAL A 74 17.39 6.30 4.88
N GLN A 75 17.92 7.25 5.66
CA GLN A 75 18.48 6.95 6.98
C GLN A 75 17.41 6.88 8.08
N GLN A 76 16.37 7.71 7.97
CA GLN A 76 15.23 7.74 8.89
C GLN A 76 13.95 7.53 8.08
N ALA A 77 12.95 6.87 8.68
CA ALA A 77 11.71 6.54 7.96
C ALA A 77 10.94 7.81 7.55
N GLU A 78 11.04 8.85 8.37
CA GLU A 78 10.44 10.18 8.19
C GLU A 78 10.95 10.89 6.92
N ASP A 79 12.16 10.57 6.47
CA ASP A 79 12.77 11.17 5.28
C ASP A 79 12.17 10.59 3.98
N TRP A 80 11.38 9.52 4.06
CA TRP A 80 10.80 8.89 2.88
C TRP A 80 9.63 9.71 2.33
N PHE A 81 9.86 10.44 1.23
CA PHE A 81 8.86 11.30 0.60
C PHE A 81 7.67 10.53 -0.04
N HIS A 82 7.86 9.25 -0.35
CA HIS A 82 6.85 8.44 -1.05
C HIS A 82 5.96 7.61 -0.10
N GLN A 83 5.74 8.09 1.11
CA GLN A 83 4.73 7.56 2.05
C GLN A 83 3.62 8.58 2.29
N GLY A 84 2.51 8.12 2.85
CA GLY A 84 1.42 8.98 3.27
C GLY A 84 0.27 8.19 3.87
N GLU A 85 -0.72 8.93 4.37
CA GLU A 85 -1.92 8.41 4.99
C GLU A 85 -3.15 9.11 4.39
N ILE A 86 -4.18 8.34 4.06
CA ILE A 86 -5.45 8.89 3.55
C ILE A 86 -6.46 9.03 4.69
N HIS A 87 -6.51 8.04 5.58
CA HIS A 87 -7.38 8.02 6.75
C HIS A 87 -6.60 7.48 7.95
N ALA A 88 -6.71 8.18 9.08
CA ALA A 88 -6.24 7.67 10.35
C ALA A 88 -7.09 6.48 10.75
N PHE A 89 -6.44 5.36 11.06
CA PHE A 89 -7.13 4.26 11.70
C PHE A 89 -7.30 4.61 13.18
N GLU A 90 -8.54 4.94 13.54
CA GLU A 90 -8.96 4.97 14.94
C GLU A 90 -9.23 3.51 15.35
N TRP A 91 -8.31 2.93 16.14
CA TRP A 91 -8.53 1.66 16.83
C TRP A 91 -8.97 1.92 18.27
#